data_AF-A0A9D8HL77-F1
#
_entry.id   AF-A0A9D8HL77-F1
#
_cell.length_a   1.000
_cell.length_b   1.000
_cell.length_c   1.000
_cell.angle_alpha   90.00
_cell.angle_beta   90.00
_cell.angle_gamma   90.00
#
_symmetry.space_group_name_H-M   'P 1'
#
loop_
_entity.id
_entity.type
_entity.pdbx_description
1 polymer ?
#
loop_
_entity_poly.entity_id
_entity_poly.type
_entity_poly.pdbx_seq_one_letter_code
_entity_poly.pdbx_strand_id
1 'polypeptide(L)'
;MAAITEYSCKLCRREKQKLFLKGSRCFTDKCAIERKPYVPGQKAKMRLIESEYYLQLREKQKAKRYYGVLETQFRNYYKKAVRKKGITGEVLLQLLETRLDNVIYSMGLAVSRRQARQLISHGHVAVNDKKVDIASYMLKEGQTVSILPSSSEIIPVLEAKESAGSLTIPEWLKVDIANLKGQVIRLPERNEIKAPVNEQMIVELYSKV
;
A
#
# COMPACT_ATOMS: atom_id res chain seq x y z
N MET A 1 -15.81 7.81 1.78
CA MET A 1 -15.18 6.87 0.82
C MET A 1 -15.24 5.45 1.38
N ALA A 2 -15.74 4.47 0.63
CA ALA A 2 -15.72 3.08 1.07
C ALA A 2 -14.28 2.55 1.12
N ALA A 3 -13.92 1.87 2.21
CA ALA A 3 -12.61 1.25 2.41
C ALA A 3 -12.80 -0.18 2.91
N ILE A 4 -11.83 -1.06 2.67
CA ILE A 4 -11.85 -2.42 3.22
C ILE A 4 -11.72 -2.29 4.75
N THR A 5 -12.82 -2.49 5.47
CA THR A 5 -12.90 -2.47 6.95
C THR A 5 -12.69 -3.86 7.57
N GLU A 6 -12.52 -4.90 6.75
CA GLU A 6 -12.33 -6.28 7.21
C GLU A 6 -11.14 -6.45 8.17
N TYR A 7 -11.22 -7.52 8.98
CA TYR A 7 -10.20 -7.97 9.92
C TYR A 7 -8.84 -8.18 9.23
N SER A 8 -7.92 -7.21 9.35
CA SER A 8 -6.68 -7.15 8.57
C SER A 8 -5.78 -8.39 8.74
N CYS A 9 -5.67 -8.92 9.96
CA CYS A 9 -4.87 -10.13 10.24
C CYS A 9 -5.45 -11.39 9.58
N LYS A 10 -6.78 -11.45 9.39
CA LYS A 10 -7.46 -12.56 8.70
C LYS A 10 -7.08 -12.56 7.21
N LEU A 11 -6.94 -11.38 6.62
CA LEU A 11 -6.50 -11.19 5.24
C LEU A 11 -5.06 -11.68 5.03
N CYS A 12 -4.13 -11.28 5.91
CA CYS A 12 -2.74 -11.73 5.82
C CYS A 12 -2.64 -13.26 5.92
N ARG A 13 -3.38 -13.88 6.86
CA ARG A 13 -3.44 -15.35 7.00
C ARG A 13 -4.03 -16.05 5.78
N ARG A 14 -5.04 -15.45 5.14
CA ARG A 14 -5.63 -16.02 3.92
C ARG A 14 -4.62 -16.03 2.77
N GLU A 15 -3.79 -14.99 2.66
CA GLU A 15 -2.75 -14.89 1.62
C GLU A 15 -1.41 -15.52 2.04
N LYS A 16 -1.34 -16.16 3.21
CA LYS A 16 -0.15 -16.80 3.79
C LYS A 16 1.10 -15.89 3.83
N GLN A 17 0.93 -14.57 3.78
CA GLN A 17 2.01 -13.58 3.64
C GLN A 17 1.76 -12.36 4.53
N LYS A 18 2.84 -11.79 5.12
CA LYS A 18 2.75 -10.53 5.88
C LYS A 18 2.46 -9.36 4.93
N LEU A 19 1.29 -8.74 5.09
CA LEU A 19 0.86 -7.56 4.30
C LEU A 19 1.02 -6.22 5.05
N PHE A 20 1.56 -6.23 6.27
CA PHE A 20 1.85 -5.04 7.09
C PHE A 20 0.67 -4.07 7.34
N LEU A 21 -0.56 -4.58 7.35
CA LEU A 21 -1.79 -3.76 7.44
C LEU A 21 -2.04 -3.13 8.82
N LYS A 22 -1.26 -3.47 9.86
CA LYS A 22 -1.42 -2.97 11.24
C LYS A 22 -0.19 -2.20 11.76
N GLY A 23 0.74 -1.83 10.88
CA GLY A 23 1.92 -1.07 11.30
C GLY A 23 2.81 -1.81 12.29
N SER A 24 3.20 -1.16 13.39
CA SER A 24 4.14 -1.64 14.41
C SER A 24 3.84 -3.08 14.90
N ARG A 25 2.57 -3.41 15.13
CA ARG A 25 2.16 -4.76 15.57
C ARG A 25 2.61 -5.87 14.61
N CYS A 26 2.72 -5.60 13.31
CA CYS A 26 3.11 -6.61 12.32
C CYS A 26 4.58 -7.05 12.43
N PHE A 27 5.41 -6.27 13.12
CA PHE A 27 6.82 -6.56 13.37
C PHE A 27 7.07 -7.29 14.70
N THR A 28 6.03 -7.49 15.51
CA THR A 28 6.11 -8.16 16.81
C THR A 28 5.59 -9.61 16.73
N ASP A 29 6.01 -10.45 17.67
CA ASP A 29 5.54 -11.85 17.84
C ASP A 29 4.03 -11.99 18.05
N LYS A 30 3.35 -10.87 18.33
CA LYS A 30 1.88 -10.79 18.41
C LYS A 30 1.22 -10.82 17.02
N CYS A 31 1.99 -10.94 15.94
CA CYS A 31 1.49 -11.06 14.58
C CYS A 31 0.73 -12.38 14.40
N ALA A 32 -0.45 -12.31 13.79
CA ALA A 32 -1.31 -13.48 13.64
C ALA A 32 -0.73 -14.54 12.67
N ILE A 33 0.19 -14.14 11.79
CA ILE A 33 0.86 -15.06 10.87
C ILE A 33 1.85 -15.95 11.62
N GLU A 34 2.67 -15.37 12.49
CA GLU A 34 3.65 -16.15 13.28
C GLU A 34 2.94 -17.12 14.21
N ARG A 35 1.87 -16.67 14.88
CA ARG A 35 1.11 -17.52 15.81
C ARG A 35 0.19 -18.52 15.11
N LYS A 36 -0.32 -18.20 13.93
CA LYS A 36 -1.32 -19.00 13.20
C LYS A 36 -1.09 -18.91 11.68
N PRO A 37 -0.04 -19.57 11.13
CA PRO A 37 0.37 -19.44 9.74
C PRO A 37 -0.58 -20.11 8.72
N TYR A 38 -1.64 -20.75 9.19
CA TYR A 38 -2.67 -21.37 8.36
C TYR A 38 -3.83 -20.41 8.05
N VAL A 39 -4.52 -20.69 6.94
CA VAL A 39 -5.66 -19.90 6.46
C VAL A 39 -6.78 -19.83 7.53
N PRO A 40 -7.60 -18.77 7.54
CA PRO A 40 -8.70 -18.67 8.50
C PRO A 40 -9.91 -19.53 8.09
N GLY A 41 -10.62 -20.09 9.08
CA GLY A 41 -11.86 -20.86 8.90
C GLY A 41 -11.76 -22.28 9.45
N GLN A 42 -12.91 -22.97 9.58
CA GLN A 42 -12.95 -24.35 10.11
C GLN A 42 -12.22 -25.34 9.19
N LYS A 43 -12.38 -25.20 7.87
CA LYS A 43 -11.71 -26.03 6.85
C LYS A 43 -10.26 -25.62 6.56
N ALA A 44 -9.60 -24.94 7.49
CA ALA A 44 -8.27 -24.36 7.26
C ALA A 44 -7.16 -25.39 7.03
N LYS A 45 -7.33 -26.60 7.56
CA LYS A 45 -6.37 -27.70 7.44
C LYS A 45 -6.64 -28.59 6.21
N MET A 46 -7.74 -28.36 5.48
CA MET A 46 -8.01 -29.13 4.27
C MET A 46 -7.06 -28.67 3.16
N ARG A 47 -6.39 -29.63 2.52
CA ARG A 47 -5.57 -29.37 1.34
C ARG A 47 -6.49 -28.91 0.21
N LEU A 48 -6.22 -27.74 -0.34
CA LEU A 48 -6.94 -27.21 -1.50
C LEU A 48 -6.14 -27.56 -2.76
N ILE A 49 -6.84 -27.91 -3.84
CA ILE A 49 -6.21 -28.06 -5.15
C ILE A 49 -6.01 -26.66 -5.72
N GLU A 50 -4.76 -26.28 -5.93
CA GLU A 50 -4.40 -24.96 -6.45
C GLU A 50 -4.40 -25.01 -7.97
N SER A 51 -5.49 -24.52 -8.59
CA SER A 51 -5.54 -24.31 -10.04
C SER A 51 -4.77 -23.05 -10.43
N GLU A 52 -4.39 -22.95 -11.71
CA GLU A 52 -3.72 -21.76 -12.24
C GLU A 52 -4.55 -20.47 -12.02
N TYR A 53 -5.86 -20.53 -12.30
CA TYR A 53 -6.79 -19.44 -12.01
C TYR A 53 -6.82 -19.07 -10.52
N TYR A 54 -6.75 -20.07 -9.64
CA TYR A 54 -6.71 -19.82 -8.20
C TYR A 54 -5.44 -19.05 -7.81
N LEU A 55 -4.27 -19.44 -8.32
CA LEU A 55 -3.00 -18.74 -8.05
C LEU A 55 -3.04 -17.29 -8.56
N GLN A 56 -3.48 -17.11 -9.81
CA GLN A 56 -3.67 -15.80 -10.43
C GLN A 56 -4.62 -14.90 -9.63
N LEU A 57 -5.76 -15.45 -9.21
CA LEU A 57 -6.72 -14.73 -8.37
C LEU A 57 -6.10 -14.33 -7.03
N ARG A 58 -5.28 -15.19 -6.41
CA ARG A 58 -4.63 -14.90 -5.12
C ARG A 58 -3.59 -13.79 -5.24
N GLU A 59 -2.75 -13.78 -6.27
CA GLU A 59 -1.80 -12.68 -6.48
C GLU A 59 -2.51 -11.33 -6.65
N LYS A 60 -3.60 -11.28 -7.42
CA LYS A 60 -4.42 -10.06 -7.52
C LYS A 60 -5.00 -9.65 -6.16
N GLN A 61 -5.60 -10.60 -5.42
CA GLN A 61 -6.16 -10.29 -4.09
C GLN A 61 -5.08 -9.81 -3.13
N LYS A 62 -3.87 -10.36 -3.21
CA LYS A 62 -2.71 -9.96 -2.42
C LYS A 62 -2.32 -8.52 -2.70
N ALA A 63 -2.11 -8.13 -3.97
CA ALA A 63 -1.84 -6.74 -4.35
C ALA A 63 -2.96 -5.81 -3.87
N LYS A 64 -4.22 -6.14 -4.17
CA LYS A 64 -5.37 -5.32 -3.78
C LYS A 64 -5.40 -5.05 -2.27
N ARG A 65 -5.16 -6.09 -1.47
CA ARG A 65 -5.16 -6.00 0.00
C ARG A 65 -3.93 -5.26 0.53
N TYR A 66 -2.77 -5.48 -0.06
CA TYR A 66 -1.52 -4.81 0.30
C TYR A 66 -1.65 -3.29 0.20
N TYR A 67 -2.19 -2.79 -0.92
CA TYR A 67 -2.47 -1.36 -1.13
C TYR A 67 -3.79 -0.89 -0.51
N GLY A 68 -4.63 -1.82 -0.04
CA GLY A 68 -5.92 -1.54 0.56
C GLY A 68 -6.89 -0.81 -0.38
N VAL A 69 -6.88 -1.15 -1.67
CA VAL A 69 -7.73 -0.56 -2.72
C VAL A 69 -8.96 -1.42 -3.00
N LEU A 70 -10.02 -0.81 -3.52
CA LEU A 70 -11.23 -1.56 -3.91
C LEU A 70 -11.03 -2.29 -5.25
N GLU A 71 -11.84 -3.32 -5.50
CA GLU A 71 -11.75 -4.13 -6.73
C GLU A 71 -11.98 -3.29 -8.00
N THR A 72 -12.98 -2.41 -7.96
CA THR A 72 -13.30 -1.49 -9.07
C THR A 72 -12.16 -0.50 -9.32
N GLN A 73 -11.56 0.05 -8.26
CA GLN A 73 -10.39 0.92 -8.35
C GLN A 73 -9.18 0.17 -8.92
N PHE A 74 -8.90 -1.04 -8.43
CA PHE A 74 -7.81 -1.88 -8.93
C PHE A 74 -7.97 -2.18 -10.42
N ARG A 75 -9.17 -2.58 -10.86
CA ARG A 75 -9.48 -2.80 -12.28
C ARG A 75 -9.26 -1.53 -13.11
N ASN A 76 -9.61 -0.36 -12.58
CA ASN A 76 -9.37 0.91 -13.26
C ASN A 76 -7.87 1.24 -13.36
N TYR A 77 -7.06 0.91 -12.35
CA TYR A 77 -5.61 1.04 -12.43
C TYR A 77 -5.00 0.11 -13.46
N TYR A 78 -5.46 -1.15 -13.53
CA TYR A 78 -5.05 -2.08 -14.56
C TYR A 78 -5.38 -1.56 -15.97
N LYS A 79 -6.62 -1.08 -16.20
CA LYS A 79 -7.01 -0.46 -17.48
C LYS A 79 -6.14 0.75 -17.84
N LYS A 80 -5.74 1.55 -16.85
CA LYS A 80 -4.80 2.67 -17.05
C LYS A 80 -3.40 2.18 -17.38
N ALA A 81 -2.92 1.11 -16.75
CA ALA A 81 -1.62 0.52 -17.00
C ALA A 81 -1.52 -0.04 -18.42
N VAL A 82 -2.54 -0.78 -18.88
CA VAL A 82 -2.60 -1.34 -20.26
C VAL A 82 -2.52 -0.25 -21.33
N ARG A 83 -3.07 0.94 -21.07
CA ARG A 83 -3.05 2.06 -22.03
C ARG A 83 -1.73 2.82 -22.06
N LYS A 84 -0.87 2.64 -21.05
CA LYS A 84 0.44 3.29 -20.99
C LYS A 84 1.47 2.43 -21.73
N LYS A 85 2.50 3.09 -22.27
CA LYS A 85 3.65 2.41 -22.85
C LYS A 85 4.48 1.76 -21.74
N GLY A 86 5.07 0.60 -22.01
CA GLY A 86 5.92 -0.15 -21.07
C GLY A 86 5.30 -1.49 -20.65
N ILE A 87 5.93 -2.15 -19.67
CA ILE A 87 5.48 -3.44 -19.15
C ILE A 87 4.27 -3.22 -18.25
N THR A 88 3.10 -3.72 -18.64
CA THR A 88 1.81 -3.50 -17.94
C THR A 88 1.88 -3.81 -16.45
N GLY A 89 2.55 -4.89 -16.05
CA GLY A 89 2.69 -5.29 -14.65
C GLY A 89 3.46 -4.27 -13.82
N GLU A 90 4.58 -3.78 -14.33
CA GLU A 90 5.40 -2.76 -13.67
C GLU A 90 4.65 -1.43 -13.57
N VAL A 91 4.01 -1.00 -14.67
CA VAL A 91 3.23 0.23 -14.68
C VAL A 91 2.05 0.15 -13.71
N LEU A 92 1.41 -1.02 -13.57
CA LEU A 92 0.36 -1.22 -12.57
C LEU A 92 0.88 -1.00 -11.15
N LEU A 93 2.04 -1.57 -10.81
CA LEU A 93 2.66 -1.40 -9.50
C LEU A 93 3.07 0.06 -9.28
N GLN A 94 3.68 0.71 -10.27
CA GLN A 94 4.00 2.14 -10.20
C GLN A 94 2.78 3.02 -9.92
N LEU A 95 1.64 2.74 -10.58
CA LEU A 95 0.40 3.45 -10.32
C LEU A 95 -0.11 3.22 -8.90
N LEU A 96 0.04 2.02 -8.35
CA LEU A 96 -0.35 1.74 -6.98
C LEU A 96 0.59 2.41 -5.97
N GLU A 97 1.87 2.51 -6.29
CA GLU A 97 2.89 3.08 -5.41
C GLU A 97 2.84 4.60 -5.31
N THR A 98 2.50 5.26 -6.42
CA THR A 98 2.42 6.72 -6.55
C THR A 98 1.13 7.33 -6.00
N ARG A 99 0.23 6.52 -5.44
CA ARG A 99 -0.94 7.03 -4.73
C ARG A 99 -0.51 7.79 -3.48
N LEU A 100 -1.19 8.90 -3.19
CA LEU A 100 -0.89 9.77 -2.04
C LEU A 100 -0.90 9.01 -0.71
N ASP A 101 -1.86 8.11 -0.50
CA ASP A 101 -1.90 7.28 0.71
C ASP A 101 -0.74 6.31 0.85
N ASN A 102 -0.28 5.73 -0.27
CA ASN A 102 0.88 4.87 -0.27
C ASN A 102 2.17 5.66 -0.07
N VAL A 103 2.32 6.82 -0.72
CA VAL A 103 3.50 7.68 -0.57
C VAL A 103 3.68 8.13 0.87
N ILE A 104 2.62 8.60 1.55
CA ILE A 104 2.70 9.01 2.96
C ILE A 104 3.17 7.86 3.85
N TYR A 105 2.69 6.64 3.59
CA TYR A 105 3.16 5.44 4.31
C TYR A 105 4.63 5.13 3.98
N SER A 106 5.03 5.15 2.71
CA SER A 106 6.40 4.86 2.26
C SER A 106 7.41 5.90 2.75
N MET A 107 6.98 7.14 2.99
CA MET A 107 7.78 8.20 3.62
C MET A 107 7.94 8.03 5.13
N GLY A 108 7.23 7.10 5.76
CA GLY A 108 7.23 6.93 7.22
C GLY A 108 6.43 8.00 7.97
N LEU A 109 5.62 8.79 7.28
CA LEU A 109 4.73 9.79 7.90
C LEU A 109 3.43 9.18 8.47
N ALA A 110 3.22 7.88 8.25
CA ALA A 110 2.17 7.09 8.88
C ALA A 110 2.66 5.66 9.12
N VAL A 111 2.24 5.07 10.23
CA VAL A 111 2.60 3.69 10.62
C VAL A 111 1.88 2.64 9.75
N SER A 112 0.75 2.99 9.13
CA SER A 112 0.03 2.11 8.19
C SER A 112 -0.66 2.87 7.06
N ARG A 113 -0.88 2.20 5.92
CA ARG A 113 -1.64 2.75 4.78
C ARG A 113 -3.07 3.18 5.14
N ARG A 114 -3.70 2.50 6.10
CA ARG A 114 -5.04 2.89 6.60
C ARG A 114 -5.00 4.21 7.38
N GLN A 115 -3.99 4.36 8.24
CA GLN A 115 -3.75 5.60 8.98
C GLN A 115 -3.41 6.75 8.04
N ALA A 116 -2.53 6.52 7.03
CA ALA A 116 -2.24 7.51 6.00
C ALA A 116 -3.52 8.00 5.30
N ARG A 117 -4.41 7.08 4.91
CA ARG A 117 -5.69 7.41 4.30
C ARG A 117 -6.58 8.25 5.21
N GLN A 118 -6.61 7.95 6.51
CA GLN A 118 -7.37 8.74 7.49
C GLN A 118 -6.81 10.17 7.60
N LEU A 119 -5.49 10.31 7.72
CA LEU A 119 -4.82 11.61 7.76
C LEU A 119 -5.15 12.47 6.53
N ILE A 120 -5.12 11.87 5.35
CA ILE A 120 -5.51 12.53 4.11
C ILE A 120 -6.98 12.93 4.14
N SER A 121 -7.89 12.00 4.45
CA SER A 121 -9.34 12.29 4.42
C SER A 121 -9.79 13.34 5.43
N HIS A 122 -9.06 13.50 6.54
CA HIS A 122 -9.30 14.55 7.53
C HIS A 122 -8.62 15.89 7.14
N GLY A 123 -7.83 15.88 6.06
CA GLY A 123 -7.24 17.07 5.50
C GLY A 123 -5.99 17.54 6.23
N HIS A 124 -5.19 16.61 6.77
CA HIS A 124 -3.91 16.91 7.44
C HIS A 124 -2.72 16.97 6.48
N VAL A 125 -2.95 16.80 5.17
CA VAL A 125 -1.92 16.63 4.15
C VAL A 125 -2.03 17.73 3.10
N ALA A 126 -0.88 18.23 2.66
CA ALA A 126 -0.75 19.13 1.53
C ALA A 126 0.13 18.53 0.43
N VAL A 127 -0.19 18.81 -0.82
CA VAL A 127 0.62 18.53 -2.01
C VAL A 127 0.94 19.86 -2.68
N ASN A 128 2.23 20.16 -2.87
CA ASN A 128 2.68 21.48 -3.35
C ASN A 128 2.01 22.64 -2.58
N ASP A 129 2.03 22.55 -1.25
CA ASP A 129 1.43 23.52 -0.31
C ASP A 129 -0.10 23.71 -0.40
N LYS A 130 -0.79 22.93 -1.24
CA LYS A 130 -2.25 22.92 -1.32
C LYS A 130 -2.81 21.73 -0.56
N LYS A 131 -3.80 21.96 0.30
CA LYS A 131 -4.51 20.91 1.04
C LYS A 131 -5.15 19.92 0.07
N VAL A 132 -4.92 18.62 0.29
CA VAL A 132 -5.52 17.53 -0.50
C VAL A 132 -6.11 16.49 0.44
N ASP A 133 -7.38 16.16 0.23
CA ASP A 133 -8.14 15.19 1.03
C ASP A 133 -8.48 13.89 0.28
N ILE A 134 -7.95 13.75 -0.95
CA ILE A 134 -8.20 12.59 -1.82
C ILE A 134 -7.04 11.59 -1.73
N ALA A 135 -7.24 10.50 -1.01
CA ALA A 135 -6.22 9.44 -0.85
C ALA A 135 -5.80 8.76 -2.17
N SER A 136 -6.67 8.72 -3.17
CA SER A 136 -6.38 8.19 -4.50
C SER A 136 -5.71 9.19 -5.45
N TYR A 137 -5.33 10.37 -4.95
CA TYR A 137 -4.56 11.34 -5.72
C TYR A 137 -3.25 10.71 -6.18
N MET A 138 -2.93 10.84 -7.47
CA MET A 138 -1.73 10.24 -8.06
C MET A 138 -0.65 11.30 -8.11
N LEU A 139 0.43 11.07 -7.38
CA LEU A 139 1.57 11.97 -7.36
C LEU A 139 2.38 11.82 -8.65
N LYS A 140 2.89 12.95 -9.12
CA LYS A 140 3.83 13.03 -10.24
C LYS A 140 5.23 13.28 -9.72
N GLU A 141 6.20 12.99 -10.56
CA GLU A 141 7.59 13.37 -10.34
C GLU A 141 7.71 14.88 -10.07
N GLY A 142 8.60 15.25 -9.16
CA GLY A 142 8.82 16.61 -8.70
C GLY A 142 7.82 17.13 -7.65
N GLN A 143 6.67 16.48 -7.45
CA GLN A 143 5.68 16.97 -6.49
C GLN A 143 6.14 16.76 -5.04
N THR A 144 5.87 17.75 -4.20
CA THR A 144 6.15 17.74 -2.77
C THR A 144 4.90 17.39 -1.97
N VAL A 145 5.08 16.61 -0.91
CA VAL A 145 4.04 16.20 0.03
C VAL A 145 4.47 16.60 1.42
N SER A 146 3.58 17.19 2.20
CA SER A 146 3.85 17.59 3.58
C SER A 146 2.64 17.39 4.48
N ILE A 147 2.90 17.20 5.77
CA ILE A 147 1.87 17.34 6.81
C ILE A 147 1.68 18.83 7.10
N LEU A 148 0.43 19.26 7.27
CA LEU A 148 0.11 20.64 7.62
C LEU A 148 0.69 20.98 9.01
N PRO A 149 1.22 22.21 9.22
CA PRO A 149 1.78 22.62 10.52
C PRO A 149 0.77 22.50 11.66
N SER A 150 -0.51 22.76 11.40
CA SER A 150 -1.61 22.59 12.37
C SER A 150 -1.84 21.15 12.81
N SER A 151 -1.15 20.18 12.21
CA SER A 151 -1.38 18.75 12.39
C SER A 151 -0.09 17.98 12.71
N SER A 152 1.03 18.69 12.90
CA SER A 152 2.32 18.09 13.25
C SER A 152 2.33 17.45 14.64
N GLU A 153 1.51 17.96 15.57
CA GLU A 153 1.48 17.51 16.97
C GLU A 153 0.39 16.48 17.27
N ILE A 154 -0.38 16.04 16.27
CA ILE A 154 -1.42 15.04 16.51
C ILE A 154 -0.74 13.69 16.74
N ILE A 155 -1.21 12.96 17.76
CA ILE A 155 -0.68 11.66 18.21
C ILE A 155 -0.29 10.71 17.05
N PRO A 156 -1.13 10.48 16.01
CA PRO A 156 -0.79 9.60 14.90
C PRO A 156 0.48 9.99 14.13
N VAL A 157 0.76 11.28 14.04
CA VAL A 157 1.94 11.83 13.34
C VAL A 157 3.19 11.70 14.22
N LEU A 158 3.05 11.92 15.52
CA LEU A 158 4.14 11.74 16.48
C LEU A 158 4.59 10.27 16.54
N GLU A 159 3.64 9.33 16.65
CA GLU A 159 3.93 7.88 16.61
C GLU A 159 4.61 7.46 15.29
N ALA A 160 4.19 8.07 14.18
CA ALA A 160 4.82 7.81 12.88
C ALA A 160 6.27 8.32 12.86
N LYS A 161 6.52 9.53 13.37
CA LYS A 161 7.87 10.13 13.46
C LYS A 161 8.82 9.28 14.31
N GLU A 162 8.35 8.77 15.44
CA GLU A 162 9.14 7.87 16.29
C GLU A 162 9.48 6.55 15.59
N SER A 163 8.53 5.98 14.85
CA SER A 163 8.75 4.72 14.11
C SER A 163 9.51 4.90 12.79
N ALA A 164 9.57 6.12 12.24
CA ALA A 164 10.19 6.42 10.95
C ALA A 164 11.68 6.06 10.89
N GLY A 165 12.41 6.17 12.00
CA GLY A 165 13.83 5.81 12.06
C GLY A 165 14.14 4.33 11.78
N SER A 166 13.13 3.45 11.89
CA SER A 166 13.27 2.01 11.58
C SER A 166 12.92 1.66 10.13
N LEU A 167 12.36 2.60 9.37
CA LEU A 167 11.89 2.37 8.00
C LEU A 167 12.95 2.76 6.98
N THR A 168 13.31 1.83 6.11
CA THR A 168 14.14 2.14 4.95
C THR A 168 13.29 2.83 3.88
N ILE A 169 13.51 4.15 3.75
CA ILE A 169 12.88 5.00 2.73
C ILE A 169 13.35 4.55 1.33
N PRO A 170 12.44 4.35 0.36
CA PRO A 170 12.81 4.04 -1.02
C PRO A 170 13.58 5.19 -1.71
N GLU A 171 14.51 4.87 -2.61
CA GLU A 171 15.38 5.85 -3.27
C GLU A 171 14.63 6.84 -4.18
N TRP A 172 13.47 6.45 -4.73
CA TRP A 172 12.63 7.33 -5.54
C TRP A 172 11.93 8.45 -4.73
N LEU A 173 12.05 8.43 -3.39
CA LEU A 173 11.51 9.43 -2.47
C LEU A 173 12.64 10.15 -1.74
N LYS A 174 12.56 11.49 -1.71
CA LYS A 174 13.37 12.31 -0.79
C LYS A 174 12.50 12.68 0.40
N VAL A 175 12.91 12.35 1.62
CA VAL A 175 12.10 12.62 2.82
C VAL A 175 12.91 13.38 3.85
N ASP A 176 12.28 14.43 4.38
CA ASP A 176 12.73 15.17 5.54
C ASP A 176 11.74 14.92 6.68
N ILE A 177 12.11 13.96 7.55
CA ILE A 177 11.29 13.54 8.69
C ILE A 177 11.18 14.67 9.73
N ALA A 178 12.19 15.53 9.86
CA ALA A 178 12.18 16.61 10.84
C ALA A 178 11.08 17.62 10.52
N ASN A 179 10.97 17.99 9.23
CA ASN A 179 9.98 18.93 8.73
C ASN A 179 8.66 18.28 8.28
N LEU A 180 8.53 16.95 8.38
CA LEU A 180 7.37 16.18 7.90
C LEU A 180 7.06 16.47 6.42
N LYS A 181 8.10 16.61 5.61
CA LYS A 181 8.03 16.89 4.17
C LYS A 181 8.73 15.81 3.38
N GLY A 182 8.37 15.70 2.11
CA GLY A 182 9.17 14.96 1.14
C GLY A 182 8.71 15.21 -0.28
N GLN A 183 9.44 14.60 -1.20
CA GLN A 183 9.32 14.84 -2.63
C GLN A 183 9.45 13.53 -3.38
N VAL A 184 8.60 13.36 -4.39
CA VAL A 184 8.75 12.30 -5.39
C VAL A 184 9.83 12.73 -6.37
N ILE A 185 11.00 12.09 -6.35
CA ILE A 185 12.11 12.45 -7.24
C ILE A 185 11.83 11.92 -8.65
N ARG A 186 11.40 10.66 -8.71
CA ARG A 186 11.15 9.90 -9.94
C ARG A 186 10.07 8.83 -9.71
N LEU A 187 9.57 8.23 -10.78
CA LEU A 187 8.71 7.05 -10.68
C LEU A 187 9.52 5.83 -10.20
N PRO A 188 8.92 4.96 -9.34
CA PRO A 188 9.61 3.81 -8.81
C PRO A 188 9.90 2.75 -9.87
N GLU A 189 11.07 2.14 -9.78
CA GLU A 189 11.40 0.95 -10.56
C GLU A 189 10.90 -0.34 -9.87
N ARG A 190 10.80 -1.44 -10.61
CA ARG A 190 10.24 -2.69 -10.10
C ARG A 190 11.02 -3.27 -8.92
N ASN A 191 12.34 -3.19 -8.97
CA ASN A 191 13.30 -3.60 -7.93
C ASN A 191 13.14 -2.82 -6.61
N GLU A 192 12.74 -1.54 -6.68
CA GLU A 192 12.52 -0.69 -5.50
C GLU A 192 11.19 -1.00 -4.79
N ILE A 193 10.23 -1.60 -5.50
CA ILE A 193 8.89 -1.92 -4.98
C ILE A 193 8.95 -3.20 -4.13
N LYS A 194 8.84 -3.01 -2.81
CA LYS A 194 8.86 -4.09 -1.79
C LYS A 194 7.54 -4.90 -1.70
N ALA A 195 6.58 -4.67 -2.60
CA ALA A 195 5.31 -5.38 -2.56
C ALA A 195 5.53 -6.88 -2.89
N PRO A 196 5.09 -7.82 -2.02
CA PRO A 196 5.38 -9.24 -2.17
C PRO A 196 4.40 -9.92 -3.14
N VAL A 197 4.33 -9.43 -4.37
CA VAL A 197 3.33 -9.85 -5.36
C VAL A 197 3.99 -10.17 -6.69
N ASN A 198 3.49 -11.20 -7.38
CA ASN A 198 3.86 -11.46 -8.77
C ASN A 198 2.87 -10.77 -9.72
N GLU A 199 3.32 -9.69 -10.35
CA GLU A 199 2.53 -8.87 -11.27
C GLU A 199 2.17 -9.60 -12.57
N GLN A 200 2.98 -10.55 -13.04
CA GLN A 200 2.71 -11.29 -14.29
C GLN A 200 1.41 -12.10 -14.15
N MET A 201 1.24 -12.80 -13.04
CA MET A 201 0.01 -13.56 -12.74
C MET A 201 -1.24 -12.67 -12.68
N ILE A 202 -1.09 -11.39 -12.29
CA ILE A 202 -2.20 -10.43 -12.29
C ILE A 202 -2.56 -10.04 -13.72
N VAL A 203 -1.56 -9.81 -14.58
CA VAL A 203 -1.78 -9.49 -15.99
C VAL A 203 -2.44 -10.65 -16.72
N GLU A 204 -1.97 -11.88 -16.50
CA GLU A 204 -2.58 -13.10 -17.06
C GLU A 204 -4.05 -13.24 -16.65
N LEU A 205 -4.36 -13.01 -15.38
CA LEU A 205 -5.73 -13.09 -14.87
C LEU A 205 -6.70 -12.18 -15.65
N TYR A 206 -6.29 -10.93 -15.88
CA TYR A 206 -7.12 -9.96 -16.59
C TYR A 206 -7.10 -10.14 -18.10
N SER A 207 -6.12 -10.85 -18.65
CA SER A 207 -6.05 -11.16 -20.08
C SER A 207 -6.99 -12.32 -20.47
N LYS A 208 -7.38 -13.16 -19.50
CA LYS A 208 -8.35 -14.25 -19.67
C LYS A 208 -9.82 -13.77 -19.67
N VAL A 209 -10.08 -12.51 -19.31
CA VAL A 209 -11.42 -11.92 -19.13
C VAL A 209 -11.70 -10.89 -20.21
#